data_AF-A0A3P7WC96-F1
#
_entry.id   AF-A0A3P7WC96-F1
#
_cell.length_a   1.000
_cell.length_b   1.000
_cell.length_c   1.000
_cell.angle_alpha   90.00
_cell.angle_beta   90.00
_cell.angle_gamma   90.00
#
_symmetry.space_group_name_H-M   'P 1'
#
loop_
_entity.id
_entity.type
_entity.pdbx_description
1 polymer ?
#
loop_
_entity_poly.entity_id
_entity_poly.type
_entity_poly.pdbx_seq_one_letter_code
_entity_poly.pdbx_strand_id
1 'polypeptide(L)'
;MNSEQSTRVYLHQIKMKDCMKNELKGQQTCKTNLAEASVKNEQPDRQKIWKKIAKCLCSFASRFFSNLNFDNSKPRFFAYLVRVLTSFISISEESSKQRLQESLTEVLKELCNNTEFWKASDRLKRFNTASQSICGRKALASLKHLLSILEP
;
A
#
# COMPACT_ATOMS: atom_id res chain seq x y z
N MET A 1 -59.81 -33.21 -39.54
CA MET A 1 -59.24 -33.38 -38.18
C MET A 1 -57.71 -33.40 -38.34
N ASN A 2 -56.84 -32.51 -37.86
CA ASN A 2 -56.90 -31.40 -36.91
C ASN A 2 -55.80 -30.38 -37.28
N SER A 3 -55.95 -29.62 -38.37
CA SER A 3 -54.94 -28.64 -38.82
C SER A 3 -54.83 -27.42 -37.89
N GLU A 4 -55.91 -27.03 -37.20
CA GLU A 4 -55.92 -25.87 -36.29
C GLU A 4 -55.30 -26.15 -34.92
N GLN A 5 -55.32 -27.40 -34.45
CA GLN A 5 -54.60 -27.78 -33.22
C GLN A 5 -53.08 -27.81 -33.45
N SER A 6 -52.64 -28.18 -34.65
CA SER A 6 -51.21 -28.20 -35.01
C SER A 6 -50.59 -26.79 -35.00
N THR A 7 -51.29 -25.80 -35.54
CA THR A 7 -50.80 -24.40 -35.58
C THR A 7 -50.76 -23.75 -34.20
N ARG A 8 -51.72 -24.06 -33.31
CA ARG A 8 -51.71 -23.57 -31.91
C ARG A 8 -50.55 -24.14 -31.10
N VAL A 9 -50.24 -25.43 -31.28
CA VAL A 9 -49.10 -26.07 -30.59
C VAL A 9 -47.77 -25.49 -31.07
N TYR A 10 -47.63 -25.23 -32.37
CA TYR A 10 -46.45 -24.57 -32.93
C TYR A 10 -46.29 -23.12 -32.45
N LEU A 11 -47.36 -22.32 -32.43
CA LEU A 11 -47.32 -20.94 -31.93
C LEU A 11 -47.04 -20.86 -30.42
N HIS A 12 -47.51 -21.82 -29.64
CA HIS A 12 -47.22 -21.90 -28.20
C HIS A 12 -45.75 -22.32 -27.94
N GLN A 13 -45.19 -23.23 -28.73
CA GLN A 13 -43.78 -23.59 -28.65
C GLN A 13 -42.84 -22.45 -29.07
N ILE A 14 -43.24 -21.64 -30.07
CA ILE A 14 -42.47 -20.46 -30.49
C ILE A 14 -42.50 -19.38 -29.39
N LYS A 15 -43.68 -19.07 -28.83
CA LYS A 15 -43.79 -18.12 -27.70
C LYS A 15 -43.03 -18.56 -26.45
N MET A 16 -43.03 -19.85 -26.12
CA MET A 16 -42.26 -20.40 -25.00
C MET A 16 -40.74 -20.32 -25.24
N LYS A 17 -40.28 -20.57 -26.48
CA LYS A 17 -38.86 -20.40 -26.84
C LYS A 17 -38.42 -18.95 -26.80
N ASP A 18 -39.25 -18.01 -27.25
CA ASP A 18 -38.95 -16.57 -27.20
C ASP A 18 -39.00 -16.02 -25.76
N CYS A 19 -39.90 -16.53 -24.92
CA CYS A 19 -39.94 -16.21 -23.49
C CYS A 19 -38.67 -16.68 -22.77
N MET A 20 -38.26 -17.94 -22.99
CA MET A 20 -37.03 -18.51 -22.42
C MET A 20 -35.76 -17.81 -22.96
N LYS A 21 -35.76 -17.39 -24.23
CA LYS A 21 -34.62 -16.67 -24.84
C LYS A 21 -34.51 -15.23 -24.32
N ASN A 22 -35.63 -14.61 -23.94
CA ASN A 22 -35.65 -13.29 -23.29
C ASN A 22 -35.33 -13.37 -21.79
N GLU A 23 -35.70 -14.44 -21.09
CA GLU A 23 -35.27 -14.69 -19.70
C GLU A 23 -33.78 -15.05 -19.60
N LEU A 24 -33.24 -15.84 -20.54
CA LEU A 24 -31.80 -16.10 -20.64
C LEU A 24 -31.01 -14.85 -21.02
N LYS A 25 -31.51 -14.00 -21.94
CA LYS A 25 -30.91 -12.69 -22.21
C LYS A 25 -31.00 -11.76 -21.00
N GLY A 26 -32.14 -11.70 -20.31
CA GLY A 26 -32.34 -10.87 -19.11
C GLY A 26 -31.49 -11.29 -17.91
N GLN A 27 -31.30 -12.60 -17.68
CA GLN A 27 -30.43 -13.10 -16.62
C GLN A 27 -28.93 -12.97 -16.96
N GLN A 28 -28.56 -13.07 -18.25
CA GLN A 28 -27.17 -12.92 -18.67
C GLN A 28 -26.75 -11.44 -18.79
N THR A 29 -27.68 -10.50 -19.02
CA THR A 29 -27.40 -9.06 -18.93
C THR A 29 -27.40 -8.50 -17.51
N CYS A 30 -28.02 -9.18 -16.55
CA CYS A 30 -28.01 -8.76 -15.13
C CYS A 30 -26.85 -9.35 -14.30
N LYS A 31 -26.12 -10.35 -14.80
CA LYS A 31 -24.93 -10.90 -14.12
C LYS A 31 -23.59 -10.47 -14.70
N THR A 32 -23.56 -9.75 -15.83
CA THR A 32 -22.30 -9.37 -16.48
C THR A 32 -22.07 -7.86 -16.60
N ASN A 33 -22.86 -7.03 -15.90
CA ASN A 33 -22.66 -5.58 -15.87
C ASN A 33 -22.47 -4.99 -14.46
N LEU A 34 -22.42 -5.80 -13.41
CA LEU A 34 -22.13 -5.32 -12.05
C LEU A 34 -20.68 -5.57 -11.59
N ALA A 35 -19.92 -6.39 -12.31
CA ALA A 35 -18.52 -6.67 -11.96
C ALA A 35 -17.48 -5.90 -12.81
N GLU A 36 -17.83 -5.38 -13.99
CA GLU A 36 -16.86 -4.71 -14.86
C GLU A 36 -16.92 -3.17 -14.83
N ALA A 37 -18.01 -2.60 -14.31
CA ALA A 37 -18.11 -1.14 -14.11
C ALA A 37 -17.49 -0.65 -12.78
N SER A 38 -17.16 -1.55 -11.84
CA SER A 38 -16.59 -1.18 -10.54
C SER A 38 -15.08 -1.40 -10.42
N VAL A 39 -14.42 -2.06 -11.38
CA VAL A 39 -13.01 -2.46 -11.24
C VAL A 39 -12.05 -1.50 -11.97
N LYS A 40 -12.54 -0.64 -12.88
CA LYS A 40 -11.67 0.22 -13.69
C LYS A 40 -11.34 1.60 -13.09
N ASN A 41 -12.02 2.03 -12.02
CA ASN A 41 -11.80 3.34 -11.39
C ASN A 41 -11.06 3.32 -10.04
N GLU A 42 -10.90 2.16 -9.39
CA GLU A 42 -10.27 2.13 -8.06
C GLU A 42 -8.74 2.20 -8.10
N GLN A 43 -8.10 1.69 -9.16
CA GLN A 43 -6.65 1.73 -9.29
C GLN A 43 -6.04 3.15 -9.35
N PRO A 44 -6.53 4.09 -10.19
CA PRO A 44 -5.95 5.43 -10.24
C PRO A 44 -6.10 6.18 -8.92
N ASP A 45 -7.18 5.98 -8.18
CA ASP A 45 -7.38 6.66 -6.89
C ASP A 45 -6.53 6.06 -5.76
N ARG A 46 -6.33 4.73 -5.74
CA ARG A 46 -5.37 4.10 -4.81
C ARG A 46 -3.94 4.58 -5.08
N GLN A 47 -3.51 4.69 -6.34
CA GLN A 47 -2.19 5.21 -6.69
C GLN A 47 -2.02 6.67 -6.26
N LYS A 48 -3.04 7.52 -6.44
CA LYS A 48 -3.02 8.91 -5.94
C LYS A 48 -2.87 8.97 -4.41
N ILE A 49 -3.54 8.08 -3.68
CA ILE A 49 -3.43 8.00 -2.21
C ILE A 49 -2.00 7.61 -1.80
N TRP A 50 -1.42 6.58 -2.42
CA TRP A 50 -0.04 6.15 -2.14
C TRP A 50 0.98 7.27 -2.40
N LYS A 51 0.83 8.02 -3.50
CA LYS A 51 1.69 9.18 -3.79
C LYS A 51 1.55 10.29 -2.76
N LYS A 52 0.33 10.55 -2.25
CA LYS A 52 0.11 11.51 -1.15
C LYS A 52 0.76 11.04 0.15
N ILE A 53 0.61 9.76 0.48
CA ILE A 53 1.24 9.16 1.66
C ILE A 53 2.76 9.25 1.54
N ALA A 54 3.33 8.87 0.39
CA ALA A 54 4.77 8.97 0.12
C ALA A 54 5.27 10.40 0.35
N LYS A 55 4.59 11.41 -0.23
CA LYS A 55 4.95 12.82 -0.05
C LYS A 55 4.93 13.26 1.43
N CYS A 56 3.89 12.86 2.16
CA CYS A 56 3.77 13.17 3.59
C CYS A 56 4.87 12.50 4.41
N LEU A 57 5.10 11.20 4.19
CA LEU A 57 6.14 10.43 4.86
C LEU A 57 7.53 10.98 4.56
N CYS A 58 7.83 11.35 3.31
CA CYS A 58 9.11 11.96 2.92
C CYS A 58 9.39 13.22 3.74
N SER A 59 8.45 14.18 3.71
CA SER A 59 8.61 15.46 4.40
C SER A 59 8.72 15.28 5.91
N PHE A 60 7.87 14.42 6.49
CA PHE A 60 7.87 14.16 7.91
C PHE A 60 9.15 13.44 8.37
N ALA A 61 9.53 12.35 7.70
CA ALA A 61 10.67 11.54 8.08
C ALA A 61 11.99 12.29 7.90
N SER A 62 12.14 13.03 6.79
CA SER A 62 13.33 13.86 6.56
C SER A 62 13.51 14.86 7.70
N ARG A 63 12.46 15.63 8.02
CA ARG A 63 12.48 16.58 9.14
C ARG A 63 12.74 15.90 10.49
N PHE A 64 12.13 14.75 10.75
CA PHE A 64 12.31 14.03 12.00
C PHE A 64 13.75 13.54 12.17
N PHE A 65 14.35 12.94 11.13
CA PHE A 65 15.72 12.41 11.20
C PHE A 65 16.77 13.51 11.23
N SER A 66 16.61 14.59 10.47
CA SER A 66 17.53 15.75 10.53
C SER A 66 17.57 16.43 11.90
N ASN A 67 16.49 16.31 12.69
CA ASN A 67 16.39 16.90 14.02
C ASN A 67 16.39 15.83 15.13
N LEU A 68 16.81 14.59 14.82
CA LEU A 68 16.77 13.51 15.78
C LEU A 68 17.70 13.83 16.96
N ASN A 69 17.13 13.85 18.15
CA ASN A 69 17.86 13.99 19.40
C ASN A 69 17.31 12.99 20.43
N PHE A 70 18.19 12.23 21.08
CA PHE A 70 17.81 11.24 22.09
C PHE A 70 17.18 11.80 23.36
N ASP A 71 17.40 13.07 23.68
CA ASP A 71 16.82 13.69 24.88
C ASP A 71 15.33 13.99 24.69
N ASN A 72 14.96 14.48 23.50
CA ASN A 72 13.62 14.98 23.20
C ASN A 72 12.77 14.01 22.36
N SER A 73 13.40 13.02 21.72
CA SER A 73 12.69 12.09 20.83
C SER A 73 12.18 10.86 21.59
N LYS A 74 10.99 10.39 21.22
CA LYS A 74 10.36 9.21 21.84
C LYS A 74 10.92 7.92 21.21
N PRO A 75 11.55 7.00 21.98
CA PRO A 75 12.16 5.77 21.46
C PRO A 75 11.22 4.87 20.63
N ARG A 76 9.99 4.65 21.12
CA ARG A 76 9.00 3.83 20.40
C ARG A 76 8.55 4.49 19.11
N PHE A 77 8.38 5.82 19.11
CA PHE A 77 7.99 6.55 17.92
C PHE A 77 9.05 6.43 16.82
N PHE A 78 10.33 6.64 17.17
CA PHE A 78 11.45 6.40 16.27
C PHE A 78 11.39 4.99 15.65
N ALA A 79 11.23 3.96 16.47
CA ALA A 79 11.21 2.58 15.99
C ALA A 79 10.02 2.30 15.07
N TYR A 80 8.83 2.81 15.38
CA TYR A 80 7.66 2.68 14.50
C TYR A 80 7.86 3.43 13.18
N LEU A 81 8.43 4.64 13.20
CA LEU A 81 8.69 5.39 11.98
C LEU A 81 9.63 4.63 11.05
N VAL A 82 10.74 4.11 11.58
CA VAL A 82 11.67 3.27 10.80
C VAL A 82 10.96 2.04 10.25
N ARG A 83 10.17 1.33 11.07
CA ARG A 83 9.42 0.14 10.62
C ARG A 83 8.39 0.47 9.53
N VAL A 84 7.66 1.56 9.66
CA VAL A 84 6.67 2.03 8.68
C VAL A 84 7.37 2.36 7.37
N LEU A 85 8.48 3.10 7.40
CA LEU A 85 9.24 3.45 6.19
C LEU A 85 9.77 2.19 5.51
N THR A 86 10.37 1.26 6.26
CA THR A 86 10.85 -0.01 5.71
C THR A 86 9.74 -0.80 5.03
N SER A 87 8.60 -0.98 5.69
CA SER A 87 7.45 -1.69 5.11
C SER A 87 6.88 -0.95 3.90
N PHE A 88 6.79 0.38 3.98
CA PHE A 88 6.26 1.22 2.92
C PHE A 88 7.10 1.11 1.65
N ILE A 89 8.43 1.17 1.76
CA ILE A 89 9.34 0.98 0.62
C ILE A 89 9.13 -0.39 -0.04
N SER A 90 8.96 -1.46 0.75
CA SER A 90 8.77 -2.81 0.21
C SER A 90 7.48 -2.99 -0.60
N ILE A 91 6.42 -2.21 -0.33
CA ILE A 91 5.12 -2.33 -1.01
C ILE A 91 4.85 -1.20 -2.01
N SER A 92 5.73 -0.19 -2.06
CA SER A 92 5.53 0.99 -2.89
C SER A 92 5.94 0.76 -4.34
N GLU A 93 5.29 1.50 -5.24
CA GLU A 93 5.73 1.63 -6.62
C GLU A 93 7.06 2.41 -6.73
N GLU A 94 7.77 2.20 -7.84
CA GLU A 94 9.12 2.75 -8.04
C GLU A 94 9.19 4.27 -7.90
N SER A 95 8.21 4.99 -8.45
CA SER A 95 8.17 6.46 -8.34
C SER A 95 8.07 6.97 -6.89
N SER A 96 7.40 6.21 -6.00
CA SER A 96 7.30 6.55 -4.58
C SER A 96 8.57 6.18 -3.82
N LYS A 97 9.24 5.08 -4.20
CA LYS A 97 10.55 4.70 -3.66
C LYS A 97 11.63 5.73 -4.01
N GLN A 98 11.72 6.11 -5.27
CA GLN A 98 12.68 7.11 -5.74
C GLN A 98 12.52 8.43 -4.99
N ARG A 99 11.28 8.86 -4.74
CA ARG A 99 11.01 10.06 -3.95
C ARG A 99 11.48 9.95 -2.50
N LEU A 100 11.32 8.79 -1.88
CA LEU A 100 11.82 8.51 -0.53
C LEU A 100 13.34 8.50 -0.50
N GLN A 101 13.97 7.89 -1.49
CA GLN A 101 15.42 7.86 -1.65
C GLN A 101 15.98 9.29 -1.75
N GLU A 102 15.48 10.10 -2.68
CA GLU A 102 15.88 11.51 -2.85
C GLU A 102 15.71 12.33 -1.56
N SER A 103 14.65 12.06 -0.78
CA SER A 103 14.34 12.84 0.43
C SER A 103 15.10 12.39 1.68
N LEU A 104 15.53 11.13 1.74
CA LEU A 104 16.02 10.50 2.98
C LEU A 104 17.47 10.05 2.92
N THR A 105 18.02 9.69 1.75
CA THR A 105 19.33 9.03 1.66
C THR A 105 20.44 9.83 2.33
N GLU A 106 20.59 11.11 1.99
CA GLU A 106 21.67 11.94 2.55
C GLU A 106 21.48 12.19 4.06
N VAL A 107 20.23 12.43 4.50
CA VAL A 107 19.89 12.59 5.93
C VAL A 107 20.24 11.33 6.71
N LEU A 108 19.92 10.16 6.17
CA LEU A 108 20.19 8.87 6.80
C LEU A 108 21.68 8.53 6.80
N LYS A 109 22.42 8.87 5.74
CA LYS A 109 23.88 8.72 5.69
C LYS A 109 24.56 9.54 6.77
N GLU A 110 24.25 10.83 6.84
CA GLU A 110 24.79 11.74 7.84
C GLU A 110 24.50 11.21 9.25
N LEU A 111 23.24 10.85 9.51
CA LEU A 111 22.83 10.33 10.80
C LEU A 111 23.52 9.00 11.14
N CYS A 112 23.64 8.06 10.19
CA CYS A 112 24.28 6.76 10.43
C CYS A 112 25.80 6.85 10.63
N ASN A 113 26.44 7.85 10.02
CA ASN A 113 27.89 8.05 10.09
C ASN A 113 28.32 8.93 11.27
N ASN A 114 27.38 9.59 11.95
CA ASN A 114 27.67 10.38 13.15
C ASN A 114 28.00 9.48 14.36
N THR A 115 29.27 9.10 14.50
CA THR A 115 29.75 8.20 15.57
C THR A 115 29.50 8.75 16.97
N GLU A 116 29.60 10.07 17.14
CA GLU A 116 29.36 10.76 18.41
C GLU A 116 27.91 10.60 18.87
N PHE A 117 26.96 10.77 17.95
CA PHE A 117 25.54 10.59 18.21
C PHE A 117 25.22 9.17 18.71
N TRP A 118 25.89 8.15 18.17
CA TRP A 118 25.67 6.74 18.54
C TRP A 118 26.53 6.24 19.70
N LYS A 119 27.23 7.14 20.42
CA LYS A 119 27.95 6.76 21.63
C LYS A 119 27.01 6.19 22.69
N ALA A 120 27.55 5.26 23.49
CA ALA A 120 26.80 4.60 24.54
C ALA A 120 26.24 5.62 25.55
N SER A 121 24.92 5.61 25.72
CA SER A 121 24.21 6.42 26.71
C SER A 121 22.96 5.67 27.19
N ASP A 122 22.43 6.03 28.36
CA ASP A 122 21.20 5.42 28.88
C ASP A 122 19.99 5.72 27.99
N ARG A 123 19.99 6.89 27.35
CA ARG A 123 18.97 7.23 26.35
C ARG A 123 19.08 6.32 25.13
N LEU A 124 20.29 6.11 24.59
CA LEU A 124 20.50 5.17 23.48
C LEU A 124 20.08 3.74 23.84
N LYS A 125 20.27 3.29 25.09
CA LYS A 125 19.75 1.98 25.54
C LYS A 125 18.24 1.87 25.32
N ARG A 126 17.47 2.91 25.66
CA ARG A 126 16.00 2.93 25.45
C ARG A 126 15.61 2.87 23.97
N PHE A 127 16.34 3.59 23.11
CA PHE A 127 16.17 3.49 21.66
C PHE A 127 16.47 2.08 21.16
N ASN A 128 17.59 1.50 21.60
CA ASN A 128 17.95 0.13 21.24
C ASN A 128 16.90 -0.89 21.69
N THR A 129 16.35 -0.79 22.90
CA THR A 129 15.29 -1.68 23.39
C THR A 129 14.02 -1.55 22.54
N ALA A 130 13.58 -0.32 22.26
CA ALA A 130 12.38 -0.08 21.45
C ALA A 130 12.56 -0.59 20.01
N SER A 131 13.69 -0.27 19.38
CA SER A 131 14.02 -0.74 18.04
C SER A 131 14.16 -2.27 17.99
N GLN A 132 14.77 -2.89 19.00
CA GLN A 132 14.90 -4.34 19.05
C GLN A 132 13.52 -5.01 19.08
N SER A 133 12.59 -4.48 19.87
CA SER A 133 11.23 -5.03 19.98
C SER A 133 10.37 -4.82 18.73
N ILE A 134 10.51 -3.68 18.04
CA ILE A 134 9.63 -3.31 16.91
C ILE A 134 10.24 -3.65 15.54
N CYS A 135 11.55 -3.46 15.39
CA CYS A 135 12.29 -3.64 14.13
C CYS A 135 13.14 -4.92 14.12
N GLY A 136 13.25 -5.64 15.24
CA GLY A 136 14.13 -6.80 15.39
C GLY A 136 15.62 -6.47 15.43
N ARG A 137 15.99 -5.18 15.49
CA ARG A 137 17.37 -4.69 15.41
C ARG A 137 17.57 -3.50 16.34
N LYS A 138 18.80 -3.26 16.79
CA LYS A 138 19.19 -2.03 17.50
C LYS A 138 19.01 -0.79 16.62
N ALA A 139 18.88 0.39 17.22
CA ALA A 139 18.46 1.61 16.54
C ALA A 139 19.30 1.98 15.30
N LEU A 140 20.63 2.03 15.45
CA LEU A 140 21.53 2.30 14.33
C LEU A 140 21.43 1.22 13.24
N ALA A 141 21.37 -0.06 13.63
CA ALA A 141 21.23 -1.16 12.68
C ALA A 141 19.89 -1.10 11.92
N SER A 142 18.81 -0.63 12.55
CA SER A 142 17.54 -0.40 11.88
C SER A 142 17.63 0.71 10.84
N LEU A 143 18.33 1.82 11.13
CA LEU A 143 18.54 2.89 10.14
C LEU A 143 19.45 2.46 9.00
N LYS A 144 20.53 1.73 9.29
CA LYS A 144 21.40 1.16 8.24
C LYS A 144 20.64 0.20 7.32
N HIS A 145 19.73 -0.60 7.88
CA HIS A 145 18.87 -1.46 7.08
C HIS A 145 17.87 -0.65 6.23
N LEU A 146 17.30 0.44 6.77
CA LEU A 146 16.45 1.35 5.99
C LEU A 146 17.23 2.02 4.85
N LEU A 147 18.47 2.43 5.10
CA LEU A 147 19.34 3.01 4.07
C LEU A 147 19.67 1.98 2.99
N SER A 148 20.02 0.74 3.36
CA SER A 148 20.38 -0.30 2.39
C SER A 148 19.25 -0.73 1.47
N ILE A 149 17.98 -0.52 1.86
CA ILE A 149 16.82 -0.79 0.98
C ILE A 149 16.43 0.42 0.13
N LEU A 150 16.93 1.61 0.47
CA LEU A 150 16.76 2.83 -0.32
C LEU A 150 17.85 2.97 -1.38
N GLU A 151 19.03 2.41 -1.14
CA GLU A 151 20.16 2.36 -2.06
C GLU A 151 20.32 0.92 -2.61
N PRO A 152 19.47 0.50 -3.57
CA PRO A 152 19.63 -0.81 -4.21
C PRO A 152 20.93 -0.89 -5.03
#